data_AF-A0A7V4LCY4-F1
#
_entry.id   AF-A0A7V4LCY4-F1
#
_cell.length_a   1.000
_cell.length_b   1.000
_cell.length_c   1.000
_cell.angle_alpha   90.00
_cell.angle_beta   90.00
_cell.angle_gamma   90.00
#
_symmetry.space_group_name_H-M   'P 1'
#
loop_
_entity.id
_entity.type
_entity.pdbx_description
1 polymer ?
#
loop_
_entity_poly.entity_id
_entity_poly.type
_entity_poly.pdbx_seq_one_letter_code
_entity_poly.pdbx_strand_id
1 'polypeptide(L)'
;MSKEKYPPMVAPAPGAPAPRELDYYEMELEERTHLKDYVHILYRRKKWVLGTLAAMLALTLLVIFLMTPVYKSTTILQITQDNPGNQINDADPLTLLKGNQDNSRFQETQYKILTSRGVAARVIEALNLQEAPEFRVLKEKDPAAPPEKLQSDMIDLFLKKLV
;
A
#
# COMPACT_ATOMS: atom_id res chain seq x y z
N MET A 1 23.60 1.97 -36.32
CA MET A 1 24.57 2.19 -37.42
C MET A 1 25.29 3.51 -37.13
N SER A 2 26.19 3.49 -36.13
CA SER A 2 26.91 4.67 -35.64
C SER A 2 28.12 4.90 -36.54
N LYS A 3 28.15 6.03 -37.24
CA LYS A 3 29.29 6.41 -38.07
C LYS A 3 30.39 6.90 -37.14
N GLU A 4 31.42 6.09 -36.98
CA GLU A 4 32.75 6.49 -36.51
C GLU A 4 33.19 7.73 -37.29
N LYS A 5 33.08 8.88 -36.61
CA LYS A 5 33.55 10.15 -37.14
C LYS A 5 34.97 10.35 -36.62
N TYR A 6 35.89 9.58 -37.19
CA TYR A 6 37.31 9.92 -37.07
C TYR A 6 37.49 11.36 -37.55
N PRO A 7 38.26 12.21 -36.83
CA PRO A 7 38.55 13.53 -37.33
C PRO A 7 39.18 13.40 -38.73
N PRO A 8 38.85 14.28 -39.68
CA PRO A 8 39.51 14.25 -40.97
C PRO A 8 41.02 14.33 -40.71
N MET A 9 41.80 13.41 -41.29
CA MET A 9 43.25 13.56 -41.37
C MET A 9 43.52 14.75 -42.30
N VAL A 10 43.37 15.96 -41.77
CA VAL A 10 43.80 17.19 -42.44
C VAL A 10 45.31 17.08 -42.46
N ALA A 11 45.88 16.89 -43.65
CA ALA A 11 47.32 16.87 -43.83
C ALA A 11 47.89 18.16 -43.19
N PRO A 12 48.89 18.05 -42.30
CA PRO A 12 49.44 19.23 -41.65
C PRO A 12 49.92 20.21 -42.72
N ALA A 13 49.67 21.51 -42.50
CA ALA A 13 50.11 22.56 -43.41
C ALA A 13 51.61 22.37 -43.72
N PRO A 14 52.04 22.53 -44.98
CA PRO A 14 53.42 22.23 -45.37
C PRO A 14 54.39 23.09 -44.55
N GLY A 15 55.14 22.46 -43.64
CA GLY A 15 56.08 23.11 -42.71
C GLY A 15 55.69 23.09 -41.23
N ALA A 16 54.48 22.61 -40.87
CA ALA A 16 54.11 22.39 -39.48
C ALA A 16 54.65 21.02 -38.98
N PRO A 17 55.28 20.94 -37.78
CA PRO A 17 55.64 19.66 -37.20
C PRO A 17 54.36 18.83 -36.96
N ALA A 18 54.44 17.52 -37.22
CA ALA A 18 53.32 16.62 -36.95
C ALA A 18 52.88 16.79 -35.48
N PRO A 19 51.57 16.93 -35.19
CA PRO A 19 51.09 17.06 -33.83
C PRO A 19 51.59 15.89 -32.98
N ARG A 20 52.07 16.17 -31.77
CA ARG A 20 52.59 15.11 -30.88
C ARG A 20 51.41 14.30 -30.38
N GLU A 21 51.60 13.00 -30.12
CA GLU A 21 50.51 12.15 -29.60
C GLU A 21 49.84 12.73 -28.35
N LEU A 22 50.62 13.40 -27.48
CA LEU A 22 50.10 14.09 -26.30
C LEU A 22 49.12 15.22 -26.63
N ASP A 23 49.29 15.90 -27.77
CA ASP A 23 48.40 16.99 -28.21
C ASP A 23 47.02 16.44 -28.62
N TYR A 24 46.95 15.19 -29.11
CA TYR A 24 45.67 14.52 -29.40
C TYR A 24 44.91 14.17 -28.12
N TYR A 25 45.61 13.69 -27.10
CA TYR A 25 45.00 13.35 -25.81
C TYR A 25 44.51 14.59 -25.04
N GLU A 26 45.21 15.73 -25.11
CA GLU A 26 44.73 16.98 -24.50
C GLU A 26 43.46 17.50 -25.17
N MET A 27 43.38 17.48 -26.51
CA MET A 27 42.15 17.82 -27.23
C MET A 27 40.97 16.91 -26.86
N GLU A 28 41.23 15.61 -26.69
CA GLU A 28 40.21 14.62 -26.31
C GLU A 28 39.75 14.78 -24.83
N LEU A 29 40.63 15.33 -23.97
CA LEU A 29 40.29 15.70 -22.60
C LEU A 29 39.48 16.99 -22.53
N GLU A 30 39.77 17.99 -23.37
CA GLU A 30 38.98 19.22 -23.49
C GLU A 30 37.56 18.95 -24.05
N GLU A 31 37.38 17.90 -24.87
CA GLU A 31 36.07 17.46 -25.39
C GLU A 31 35.25 16.64 -24.37
N ARG A 32 35.73 16.48 -23.13
CA ARG A 32 34.92 15.88 -22.04
C ARG A 32 33.91 16.92 -21.55
N THR A 33 32.69 16.88 -22.08
CA THR A 33 31.58 17.76 -21.65
C THR A 33 31.51 17.86 -20.12
N HIS A 34 31.74 19.06 -19.58
CA HIS A 34 31.86 19.27 -18.14
C HIS A 34 30.46 19.20 -17.50
N LEU A 35 30.33 18.60 -16.31
CA LEU A 35 29.03 18.55 -15.59
C LEU A 35 28.38 19.93 -15.42
N LYS A 36 29.19 21.00 -15.41
CA LYS A 36 28.78 22.40 -15.32
C LYS A 36 28.00 22.88 -16.55
N ASP A 37 28.28 22.33 -17.73
CA ASP A 37 27.59 22.68 -18.97
C ASP A 37 26.14 22.16 -18.95
N TYR A 38 25.91 20.99 -18.36
CA TYR A 38 24.57 20.46 -18.14
C TYR A 38 23.77 21.32 -17.15
N VAL A 39 24.42 21.82 -16.08
CA VAL A 39 23.79 22.76 -15.13
C VAL A 39 23.43 24.07 -15.84
N HIS A 40 24.26 24.56 -16.75
CA HIS A 40 23.98 25.77 -17.53
C HIS A 40 22.80 25.58 -18.49
N ILE A 41 22.70 24.41 -19.14
CA ILE A 41 21.56 24.03 -19.98
C ILE A 41 20.27 23.94 -19.14
N LEU A 42 20.35 23.39 -17.93
CA LEU A 42 19.23 23.30 -17.00
C LEU A 42 18.72 24.67 -16.55
N TYR A 43 19.63 25.61 -16.25
CA TYR A 43 19.28 26.99 -15.91
C TYR A 43 18.66 27.75 -17.08
N ARG A 44 19.19 27.56 -18.30
CA ARG A 44 18.67 28.22 -19.52
C ARG A 44 17.25 27.73 -19.88
N ARG A 45 16.89 26.51 -19.51
CA ARG A 45 15.56 25.90 -19.74
C ARG A 45 14.74 25.70 -18.45
N LYS A 46 15.05 26.43 -17.37
CA LYS A 46 14.41 26.29 -16.05
C LYS A 46 12.88 26.36 -16.09
N LYS A 47 12.29 27.14 -17.00
CA LYS A 47 10.82 27.23 -17.16
C LYS A 47 10.19 25.92 -17.67
N TRP A 48 10.86 25.19 -18.55
CA TRP A 48 10.38 23.90 -19.05
C TRP A 48 10.47 22.83 -17.97
N VAL A 49 11.60 22.77 -17.27
CA VAL A 49 11.83 21.82 -16.17
C VAL A 49 10.87 22.08 -15.00
N LEU A 50 10.69 23.35 -14.63
CA LEU A 50 9.75 23.74 -13.60
C LEU A 50 8.31 23.48 -14.06
N GLY A 51 7.99 23.69 -15.33
CA GLY A 51 6.69 23.41 -15.92
C GLY A 51 6.34 21.93 -15.90
N THR A 52 7.28 21.05 -16.29
CA THR A 52 7.08 19.60 -16.22
C THR A 52 6.96 19.11 -14.80
N LEU A 53 7.78 19.64 -13.88
CA LEU A 53 7.71 19.31 -12.46
C LEU A 53 6.37 19.75 -11.85
N ALA A 54 5.96 20.99 -12.12
CA ALA A 54 4.68 21.54 -11.66
C ALA A 54 3.50 20.77 -12.25
N ALA A 55 3.56 20.39 -13.53
CA ALA A 55 2.53 19.58 -14.17
C ALA A 55 2.42 18.18 -13.53
N MET A 56 3.57 17.55 -13.22
CA MET A 56 3.60 16.24 -12.57
C MET A 56 3.02 16.33 -11.15
N LEU A 57 3.41 17.35 -10.38
CA LEU A 57 2.85 17.60 -9.04
C LEU A 57 1.35 17.89 -9.09
N ALA A 58 0.90 18.74 -10.02
CA ALA A 58 -0.51 19.05 -10.20
C ALA A 58 -1.32 17.80 -10.58
N LEU A 59 -0.80 16.97 -11.48
CA LEU A 59 -1.44 15.71 -11.86
C LEU A 59 -1.50 14.75 -10.66
N THR A 60 -0.42 14.64 -9.90
CA THR A 60 -0.35 13.76 -8.72
C THR A 60 -1.34 14.20 -7.66
N LEU A 61 -1.41 15.51 -7.37
CA LEU A 61 -2.40 16.07 -6.45
C LEU A 61 -3.82 15.81 -6.95
N LEU A 62 -4.10 16.04 -8.23
CA LEU A 62 -5.42 15.77 -8.81
C LEU A 62 -5.81 14.31 -8.62
N VAL A 63 -4.89 13.36 -8.84
CA VAL A 63 -5.12 11.93 -8.58
C VAL A 63 -5.39 11.67 -7.10
N ILE A 64 -4.60 12.24 -6.20
CA ILE A 64 -4.79 12.08 -4.74
C ILE A 64 -6.15 12.61 -4.30
N PHE A 65 -6.59 13.75 -4.84
CA PHE A 65 -7.91 14.33 -4.53
C PHE A 65 -9.08 13.51 -5.08
N LEU A 66 -8.90 12.85 -6.23
CA LEU A 66 -9.91 11.93 -6.79
C LEU A 66 -9.90 10.55 -6.12
N MET A 67 -8.79 10.16 -5.49
CA MET A 67 -8.66 8.88 -4.80
C MET A 67 -9.50 8.90 -3.52
N THR A 68 -10.44 7.97 -3.41
CA THR A 68 -11.25 7.80 -2.20
C THR A 68 -10.36 7.32 -1.05
N PRO A 69 -10.18 8.11 0.04
CA PRO A 69 -9.35 7.68 1.17
C PRO A 69 -10.02 6.51 1.89
N VAL A 70 -9.25 5.44 2.10
CA VAL A 70 -9.72 4.26 2.84
C VAL A 70 -9.43 4.46 4.33
N TYR A 71 -10.46 4.74 5.11
CA TYR A 71 -10.35 4.85 6.57
C TYR A 71 -10.63 3.49 7.23
N LYS A 72 -9.70 3.03 8.07
CA LYS A 72 -9.86 1.79 8.85
C LYS A 72 -9.94 2.13 10.34
N SER A 73 -11.03 1.73 10.99
CA SER A 73 -11.15 1.75 12.45
C SER A 73 -10.83 0.37 13.01
N THR A 74 -10.13 0.31 14.13
CA THR A 74 -9.88 -0.93 14.88
C THR A 74 -10.32 -0.73 16.32
N THR A 75 -11.14 -1.63 16.82
CA THR A 75 -11.65 -1.60 18.20
C THR A 75 -11.33 -2.93 18.86
N ILE A 76 -10.95 -2.87 20.14
CA ILE A 76 -10.68 -4.06 20.96
C ILE A 76 -11.88 -4.23 21.90
N LEU A 77 -12.54 -5.38 21.82
CA LEU A 77 -13.65 -5.74 22.71
C LEU A 77 -13.11 -6.57 23.88
N GLN A 78 -13.26 -6.05 25.10
CA GLN A 78 -12.95 -6.79 26.31
C GLN A 78 -14.21 -7.49 26.82
N ILE A 79 -14.13 -8.82 27.01
CA ILE A 79 -15.23 -9.62 27.55
C ILE A 79 -14.98 -9.79 29.05
N THR A 80 -15.69 -9.01 29.87
CA THR A 80 -15.69 -9.10 31.34
C THR A 80 -17.03 -9.57 31.85
N GLN A 81 -17.02 -10.25 32.99
CA GLN A 81 -18.24 -10.65 33.69
C GLN A 81 -18.76 -9.47 34.51
N ASP A 82 -20.05 -9.12 34.38
CA ASP A 82 -20.67 -7.95 35.03
C ASP A 82 -20.71 -8.02 36.58
N ASN A 83 -20.38 -9.17 37.17
CA ASN A 83 -20.35 -9.38 38.62
C ASN A 83 -19.08 -10.13 39.07
N PRO A 84 -17.93 -9.45 39.17
CA PRO A 84 -16.76 -9.99 39.88
C PRO A 84 -16.96 -9.96 41.41
N GLY A 85 -17.93 -9.19 41.92
CA GLY A 85 -18.14 -8.93 43.35
C GLY A 85 -18.56 -10.13 44.21
N ASN A 86 -19.00 -11.23 43.60
CA ASN A 86 -19.34 -12.45 44.34
C ASN A 86 -18.15 -13.40 44.54
N GLN A 87 -16.96 -13.03 44.05
CA GLN A 87 -15.69 -13.75 44.25
C GLN A 87 -14.77 -13.06 45.26
N ILE A 88 -15.20 -11.99 45.96
CA ILE A 88 -14.41 -11.25 46.97
C ILE A 88 -14.24 -12.03 48.30
N ASN A 89 -14.08 -13.35 48.23
CA ASN A 89 -13.52 -14.16 49.32
C ASN A 89 -12.19 -14.76 48.82
N ASP A 90 -11.29 -13.89 48.35
CA ASP A 90 -9.98 -14.19 47.76
C ASP A 90 -8.93 -14.67 48.80
N ALA A 91 -9.33 -15.50 49.76
CA ALA A 91 -8.41 -16.10 50.74
C ALA A 91 -8.20 -17.62 50.55
N ASP A 92 -8.99 -18.26 49.68
CA ASP A 92 -8.87 -19.69 49.41
C ASP A 92 -8.29 -19.94 47.99
N PRO A 93 -7.09 -20.54 47.86
CA PRO A 93 -6.50 -20.87 46.56
C PRO A 93 -7.38 -21.77 45.69
N LEU A 94 -8.30 -22.54 46.28
CA LEU A 94 -9.27 -23.34 45.52
C LEU A 94 -10.34 -22.50 44.81
N THR A 95 -10.70 -21.34 45.38
CA THR A 95 -11.68 -20.40 44.79
C THR A 95 -11.09 -19.67 43.60
N LEU A 96 -9.80 -19.31 43.66
CA LEU A 96 -9.08 -18.67 42.56
C LEU A 96 -8.91 -19.61 41.35
N LEU A 97 -8.64 -20.90 41.57
CA LEU A 97 -8.57 -21.88 40.47
C LEU A 97 -9.94 -22.08 39.79
N LYS A 98 -11.02 -22.15 40.56
CA LYS A 98 -12.39 -22.29 40.02
C LYS A 98 -12.85 -21.03 39.28
N GLY A 99 -12.62 -19.85 39.86
CA GLY A 99 -12.96 -18.56 39.24
C GLY A 99 -12.27 -18.36 37.88
N ASN A 100 -11.00 -18.75 37.74
CA ASN A 100 -10.30 -18.69 36.46
C ASN A 100 -10.85 -19.67 35.40
N GLN A 101 -11.24 -20.88 35.80
CA GLN A 101 -11.89 -21.84 34.90
C GLN A 101 -13.29 -21.38 34.46
N ASP A 102 -14.06 -20.78 35.36
CA ASP A 102 -15.38 -20.25 35.04
C ASP A 102 -15.28 -19.00 34.15
N ASN A 103 -14.32 -18.12 34.41
CA ASN A 103 -14.04 -16.94 33.59
C ASN A 103 -13.63 -17.31 32.16
N SER A 104 -12.77 -18.33 31.99
CA SER A 104 -12.35 -18.78 30.66
C SER A 104 -13.50 -19.44 29.89
N ARG A 105 -14.34 -20.25 30.54
CA ARG A 105 -15.57 -20.82 29.94
C ARG A 105 -16.59 -19.75 29.56
N PHE A 106 -16.74 -18.72 30.40
CA PHE A 106 -17.60 -17.58 30.10
C PHE A 106 -17.10 -16.84 28.85
N GLN A 107 -15.81 -16.50 28.80
CA GLN A 107 -15.20 -15.84 27.65
C GLN A 107 -15.35 -16.67 26.37
N GLU A 108 -15.12 -17.98 26.43
CA GLU A 108 -15.29 -18.88 25.28
C GLU A 108 -16.75 -18.91 24.79
N THR A 109 -17.71 -18.96 25.72
CA THR A 109 -19.14 -18.96 25.37
C THR A 109 -19.54 -17.64 24.72
N GLN A 110 -19.13 -16.50 25.29
CA GLN A 110 -19.42 -15.18 24.73
C GLN A 110 -18.78 -14.99 23.36
N TYR A 111 -17.55 -15.48 23.18
CA TYR A 111 -16.89 -15.48 21.88
C TYR A 111 -17.69 -16.30 20.86
N LYS A 112 -18.16 -17.50 21.21
CA LYS A 112 -19.01 -18.34 20.33
C LYS A 112 -20.34 -17.69 19.97
N ILE A 113 -20.95 -16.94 20.90
CA ILE A 113 -22.20 -16.21 20.64
C ILE A 113 -21.95 -15.08 19.62
N LEU A 114 -20.89 -14.29 19.83
CA LEU A 114 -20.52 -13.19 18.92
C LEU A 114 -20.14 -13.68 17.52
N THR A 115 -19.49 -14.85 17.43
CA THR A 115 -19.09 -15.50 16.16
C THR A 115 -20.17 -16.43 15.57
N SER A 116 -21.38 -16.41 16.12
CA SER A 116 -22.46 -17.25 15.62
C SER A 116 -23.01 -16.78 14.27
N ARG A 117 -23.46 -17.73 13.44
CA ARG A 117 -24.05 -17.45 12.12
C ARG A 117 -25.24 -16.48 12.17
N GLY A 118 -26.06 -16.57 13.22
CA GLY A 118 -27.21 -15.68 13.40
C GLY A 118 -26.82 -14.22 13.66
N VAL A 119 -25.75 -14.00 14.43
CA VAL A 119 -25.19 -12.65 14.65
C VAL A 119 -24.55 -12.13 13.38
N ALA A 120 -23.77 -12.96 12.68
CA ALA A 120 -23.15 -12.61 11.40
C ALA A 120 -24.20 -12.17 10.36
N ALA A 121 -25.30 -12.92 10.21
CA ALA A 121 -26.38 -12.58 9.28
C ALA A 121 -26.99 -11.20 9.58
N ARG A 122 -27.27 -10.91 10.87
CA ARG A 122 -27.82 -9.63 11.31
C ARG A 122 -26.86 -8.46 11.06
N VAL A 123 -25.55 -8.67 11.26
CA VAL A 123 -24.53 -7.64 11.00
C VAL A 123 -24.41 -7.34 9.51
N ILE A 124 -24.43 -8.37 8.67
CA ILE A 124 -24.40 -8.23 7.20
C ILE A 124 -25.59 -7.41 6.71
N GLU A 125 -26.78 -7.66 7.24
CA GLU A 125 -27.99 -6.91 6.92
C GLU A 125 -27.94 -5.47 7.48
N ALA A 126 -27.59 -5.31 8.77
CA ALA A 126 -27.58 -4.02 9.44
C ALA A 126 -26.55 -3.02 8.85
N LEU A 127 -25.41 -3.52 8.37
CA LEU A 127 -24.36 -2.71 7.75
C LEU A 127 -24.47 -2.65 6.22
N ASN A 128 -25.51 -3.26 5.64
CA ASN A 128 -25.70 -3.41 4.19
C ASN A 128 -24.40 -3.87 3.48
N LEU A 129 -23.72 -4.87 4.06
CA LEU A 129 -22.44 -5.37 3.55
C LEU A 129 -22.59 -6.00 2.16
N GLN A 130 -23.80 -6.29 1.71
CA GLN A 130 -24.12 -6.79 0.37
C GLN A 130 -23.66 -5.84 -0.75
N GLU A 131 -23.60 -4.54 -0.47
CA GLU A 131 -23.15 -3.51 -1.41
C GLU A 131 -21.63 -3.23 -1.31
N ALA A 132 -20.98 -3.75 -0.27
CA ALA A 132 -19.55 -3.54 -0.10
C ALA A 132 -18.74 -4.27 -1.19
N PRO A 133 -17.62 -3.70 -1.68
CA PRO A 133 -16.86 -4.27 -2.79
C PRO A 133 -16.46 -5.73 -2.58
N GLU A 134 -16.16 -6.10 -1.33
CA GLU A 134 -15.71 -7.46 -0.96
C GLU A 134 -16.82 -8.52 -1.10
N PHE A 135 -18.08 -8.15 -0.84
CA PHE A 135 -19.22 -9.07 -0.91
C PHE A 135 -19.91 -9.01 -2.28
N ARG A 136 -19.76 -7.90 -3.03
CA ARG A 136 -20.24 -7.80 -4.42
C ARG A 136 -19.63 -8.85 -5.33
N VAL A 137 -18.38 -9.28 -5.07
CA VAL A 137 -17.72 -10.36 -5.83
C VAL A 137 -18.51 -11.68 -5.75
N LEU A 138 -19.17 -11.96 -4.62
CA LEU A 138 -20.00 -13.16 -4.46
C LEU A 138 -21.27 -13.08 -5.31
N LYS A 139 -21.88 -11.89 -5.41
CA LYS A 139 -23.07 -11.63 -6.25
C LYS A 139 -22.74 -11.66 -7.74
N GLU A 140 -21.56 -11.17 -8.12
CA GLU A 140 -21.09 -11.15 -9.51
C GLU A 140 -20.64 -12.52 -10.01
N LYS A 141 -20.08 -13.35 -9.12
CA LYS A 141 -19.64 -14.70 -9.44
C LYS A 141 -20.81 -15.64 -9.78
N ASP A 142 -21.93 -15.53 -9.05
CA ASP A 142 -23.09 -16.39 -9.24
C ASP A 142 -24.41 -15.57 -9.23
N PRO A 143 -24.69 -14.80 -10.29
CA PRO A 143 -25.87 -13.91 -10.36
C PRO A 143 -27.21 -14.66 -10.43
N ALA A 144 -27.19 -15.97 -10.71
CA ALA A 144 -28.37 -16.85 -10.77
C ALA A 144 -28.52 -17.74 -9.52
N ALA A 145 -27.67 -17.57 -8.49
CA ALA A 145 -27.80 -18.34 -7.27
C ALA A 145 -29.10 -18.00 -6.52
N PRO A 146 -29.78 -18.99 -5.91
CA PRO A 146 -30.87 -18.74 -4.97
C PRO A 146 -30.40 -17.78 -3.86
N PRO A 147 -31.25 -16.84 -3.42
CA PRO A 147 -30.88 -15.83 -2.42
C PRO A 147 -30.38 -16.46 -1.11
N GLU A 148 -30.84 -17.66 -0.77
CA GLU A 148 -30.40 -18.43 0.40
C GLU A 148 -28.94 -18.86 0.32
N LYS A 149 -28.46 -19.28 -0.86
CA LYS A 149 -27.05 -19.68 -1.06
C LYS A 149 -26.10 -18.48 -1.03
N LEU A 150 -26.54 -17.36 -1.61
CA LEU A 150 -25.77 -16.13 -1.55
C LEU A 150 -25.60 -15.65 -0.10
N GLN A 151 -26.65 -15.75 0.71
CA GLN A 151 -26.58 -15.41 2.12
C GLN A 151 -25.66 -16.33 2.92
N SER A 152 -25.70 -17.65 2.69
CA SER A 152 -24.77 -18.57 3.37
C SER A 152 -23.32 -18.28 3.03
N ASP A 153 -23.02 -18.01 1.76
CA ASP A 153 -21.67 -17.71 1.30
C ASP A 153 -21.15 -16.38 1.85
N MET A 154 -22.04 -15.37 1.96
CA MET A 154 -21.70 -14.10 2.62
C MET A 154 -21.40 -14.29 4.12
N ILE A 155 -22.18 -15.11 4.82
CA ILE A 155 -21.94 -15.43 6.24
C ILE A 155 -20.61 -16.16 6.40
N ASP A 156 -20.31 -17.14 5.53
CA ASP A 156 -19.06 -17.89 5.59
C ASP A 156 -17.85 -17.03 5.26
N LEU A 157 -17.97 -16.11 4.29
CA LEU A 157 -16.93 -15.14 3.99
C LEU A 157 -16.70 -14.17 5.16
N PHE A 158 -17.77 -13.70 5.81
CA PHE A 158 -17.69 -12.83 6.98
C PHE A 158 -16.99 -13.53 8.16
N LEU A 159 -17.41 -14.76 8.49
CA LEU A 159 -16.81 -15.53 9.59
C LEU A 159 -15.34 -15.86 9.32
N LYS A 160 -14.96 -16.12 8.06
CA LYS A 160 -13.57 -16.34 7.67
C LYS A 160 -12.68 -15.10 7.85
N LYS A 161 -13.25 -13.89 7.73
CA LYS A 161 -12.51 -12.62 7.91
C LYS A 161 -12.40 -12.20 9.38
N LEU A 162 -13.17 -12.83 10.25
CA LEU A 162 -13.24 -12.50 11.68
C LEU A 162 -12.19 -13.26 12.52
N VAL A 163 -11.65 -14.36 11.98
CA VAL A 163 -10.57 -15.20 12.56
C VAL A 163 -9.28 -15.00 11.77
#